data_AF-A0A1Q9CSH0-F1
#
_entry.id   AF-A0A1Q9CSH0-F1
#
_cell.length_a   1.000
_cell.length_b   1.000
_cell.length_c   1.000
_cell.angle_alpha   90.00
_cell.angle_beta   90.00
_cell.angle_gamma   90.00
#
_symmetry.space_group_name_H-M   'P 1'
#
loop_
_entity.id
_entity.type
_entity.pdbx_description
1 polymer ?
#
loop_
_entity_poly.entity_id
_entity_poly.type
_entity_poly.pdbx_seq_one_letter_code
_entity_poly.pdbx_strand_id
1 'polypeptide(L)'
;MASPPKHQVDLTDSPPKNDQVDLTSPPKGQADVLVIPPDGLCGWHCLVASRDVQGFLAVERTSLGYAKAVDRLRLETHLARTLCKETCDLALERSPHQQEAIERVRCQEFFAMEDLAWIADALQISVRASCDPEALQKEPLQNNAMAGNVAQRQRG
;
A
#
# COMPACT_ATOMS: atom_id res chain seq x y z
N MET A 1 14.42 71.62 31.71
CA MET A 1 15.20 71.08 30.59
C MET A 1 15.88 69.81 31.08
N ALA A 2 15.39 68.64 30.69
CA ALA A 2 15.91 67.34 31.11
C ALA A 2 16.28 66.52 29.87
N SER A 3 17.52 66.08 29.78
CA SER A 3 18.04 65.27 28.67
C SER A 3 17.59 63.81 28.80
N PRO A 4 17.21 63.13 27.70
CA PRO A 4 16.87 61.72 27.75
C PRO A 4 18.12 60.82 27.81
N PRO A 5 18.01 59.61 28.41
CA PRO A 5 19.12 58.68 28.53
C PRO A 5 19.40 57.96 27.20
N LYS A 6 20.69 57.71 26.93
CA LYS A 6 21.16 56.96 25.77
C LYS A 6 21.00 55.46 26.04
N HIS A 7 20.20 54.77 25.22
CA HIS A 7 20.12 53.31 25.18
C HIS A 7 21.30 52.79 24.35
N GLN A 8 22.16 52.00 24.98
CA GLN A 8 23.27 51.29 24.34
C GLN A 8 22.82 49.84 24.17
N VAL A 9 22.54 49.45 22.93
CA VAL A 9 22.21 48.07 22.56
C VAL A 9 23.50 47.35 22.18
N ASP A 10 23.87 46.35 22.99
CA ASP A 10 25.02 45.49 22.77
C ASP A 10 24.58 44.33 21.84
N LEU A 11 24.96 44.42 20.56
CA LEU A 11 24.77 43.33 19.58
C LEU A 11 26.00 42.43 19.62
N THR A 12 25.99 41.42 20.50
CA THR A 12 26.91 40.28 20.38
C THR A 12 26.24 39.20 19.53
N ASP A 13 26.44 39.29 18.22
CA ASP A 13 26.04 38.32 17.21
C ASP A 13 26.92 37.06 17.35
N SER A 14 26.44 36.07 18.10
CA SER A 14 27.11 34.77 18.20
C SER A 14 26.66 33.91 17.01
N PRO A 15 27.57 33.47 16.13
CA PRO A 15 27.19 32.66 14.99
C PRO A 15 26.56 31.33 15.46
N PRO A 16 25.50 30.84 14.78
CA PRO A 16 24.89 29.57 15.13
C PRO A 16 25.91 28.45 15.00
N LYS A 17 26.05 27.64 16.06
CA LYS A 17 26.89 26.45 16.06
C LYS A 17 26.39 25.54 14.93
N ASN A 18 27.29 25.28 14.00
CA ASN A 18 27.06 24.38 12.88
C ASN A 18 26.95 22.96 13.43
N ASP A 19 25.72 22.49 13.67
CA ASP A 19 25.45 21.10 14.03
C ASP A 19 25.86 20.21 12.85
N GLN A 20 27.08 19.69 12.91
CA GLN A 20 27.56 18.68 11.97
C GLN A 20 26.68 17.45 12.11
N VAL A 21 25.79 17.28 11.15
CA VAL A 21 24.99 16.07 10.98
C VAL A 21 25.96 14.95 10.65
N ASP A 22 26.16 14.04 11.61
CA ASP A 22 27.00 12.86 11.45
C ASP A 22 26.37 11.92 10.40
N LEU A 23 26.87 12.03 9.17
CA LEU A 23 26.47 11.23 8.01
C LEU A 23 27.05 9.79 8.04
N THR A 24 27.79 9.42 9.09
CA THR A 24 28.45 8.09 9.16
C THR A 24 27.62 7.03 9.90
N SER A 25 26.49 7.42 10.50
CA SER A 25 25.52 6.46 11.00
C SER A 25 24.73 5.85 9.83
N PRO A 26 24.68 4.51 9.66
CA PRO A 26 23.78 3.90 8.70
C PRO A 26 22.34 4.36 9.03
N PRO A 27 21.52 4.73 8.03
CA PRO A 27 20.17 5.19 8.30
C PRO A 27 19.45 4.13 9.15
N LYS A 28 19.10 4.50 10.38
CA LYS A 28 18.32 3.64 11.28
C LYS A 28 16.98 3.36 10.61
N GLY A 29 16.78 2.13 10.15
CA GLY A 29 15.50 1.66 9.62
C GLY A 29 15.59 1.19 8.17
N GLN A 30 16.31 0.09 7.93
CA GLN A 30 16.05 -0.69 6.73
C GLN A 30 14.64 -1.25 6.87
N ALA A 31 13.71 -0.77 6.05
CA ALA A 31 12.34 -1.28 6.05
C ALA A 31 12.37 -2.76 5.61
N ASP A 32 11.78 -3.64 6.40
CA ASP A 32 11.61 -5.03 6.02
C ASP A 32 10.75 -5.10 4.75
N VAL A 33 11.28 -5.71 3.70
CA VAL A 33 10.57 -5.89 2.43
C VAL A 33 9.76 -7.17 2.49
N LEU A 34 8.43 -7.06 2.43
CA LEU A 34 7.51 -8.20 2.43
C LEU A 34 7.10 -8.54 1.00
N VAL A 35 7.16 -9.83 0.65
CA VAL A 35 6.62 -10.35 -0.60
C VAL A 35 5.17 -10.78 -0.38
N ILE A 36 4.26 -10.19 -1.14
CA ILE A 36 2.82 -10.37 -0.99
C ILE A 36 2.26 -11.19 -2.17
N PRO A 37 1.35 -12.15 -1.93
CA PRO A 37 0.81 -13.00 -2.98
C PRO A 37 0.02 -12.20 -4.04
N PRO A 38 0.26 -12.42 -5.35
CA PRO A 38 -0.43 -11.73 -6.43
C PRO A 38 -1.77 -12.41 -6.78
N ASP A 39 -2.66 -12.60 -5.80
CA ASP A 39 -3.89 -13.40 -5.92
C ASP A 39 -5.19 -12.58 -6.09
N GLY A 40 -5.07 -11.29 -6.39
CA GLY A 40 -6.20 -10.34 -6.44
C GLY A 40 -6.59 -9.81 -5.06
N LEU A 41 -6.18 -10.44 -3.96
CA LEU A 41 -6.34 -9.93 -2.59
C LEU A 41 -5.07 -9.24 -2.08
N CYS A 42 -4.07 -9.04 -2.94
CA CYS A 42 -2.75 -8.54 -2.56
C CYS A 42 -2.80 -7.25 -1.73
N GLY A 43 -3.67 -6.29 -2.08
CA GLY A 43 -3.85 -5.06 -1.31
C GLY A 43 -4.33 -5.32 0.13
N TRP A 44 -5.25 -6.25 0.32
CA TRP A 44 -5.74 -6.64 1.64
C TRP A 44 -4.70 -7.42 2.43
N HIS A 45 -3.95 -8.31 1.77
CA HIS A 45 -2.82 -9.01 2.38
C HIS A 45 -1.76 -8.05 2.88
N CYS A 46 -1.44 -6.98 2.13
CA CYS A 46 -0.55 -5.91 2.60
C CYS A 46 -1.06 -5.28 3.91
N LEU A 47 -2.35 -4.95 3.97
CA LEU A 47 -2.95 -4.33 5.14
C LEU A 47 -2.98 -5.27 6.35
N VAL A 48 -3.29 -6.56 6.15
CA VAL A 48 -3.20 -7.58 7.21
C VAL A 48 -1.77 -7.71 7.71
N ALA A 49 -0.79 -7.84 6.80
CA ALA A 49 0.62 -7.96 7.15
C ALA A 49 1.13 -6.73 7.93
N SER A 50 0.65 -5.53 7.59
CA SER A 50 1.05 -4.29 8.25
C SER A 50 0.63 -4.22 9.73
N ARG A 51 -0.41 -4.96 10.13
CA ARG A 51 -0.88 -5.02 11.53
C ARG A 51 -0.01 -5.91 12.41
N ASP A 52 0.68 -6.90 11.82
CA ASP A 52 1.58 -7.82 12.51
C ASP A 52 2.72 -8.27 11.58
N VAL A 53 3.67 -7.35 11.37
CA VAL A 53 4.79 -7.58 10.45
C VAL A 53 5.65 -8.76 10.92
N GLN A 54 5.90 -8.86 12.23
CA GLN A 54 6.74 -9.92 12.79
C GLN A 54 6.07 -11.29 12.66
N GLY A 55 4.77 -11.39 12.94
CA GLY A 55 4.02 -12.63 12.70
C GLY A 55 3.92 -12.99 11.23
N PHE A 56 3.86 -12.01 10.33
CA PHE A 56 3.88 -12.26 8.89
C PHE A 56 5.24 -12.78 8.39
N LEU A 57 6.35 -12.23 8.91
CA LEU A 57 7.73 -12.63 8.60
C LEU A 57 8.10 -14.00 9.16
N ALA A 58 7.53 -14.39 10.31
CA ALA A 58 7.78 -15.68 10.93
C ALA A 58 7.18 -16.87 10.13
N VAL A 59 6.29 -16.60 9.18
CA VAL A 59 5.68 -17.62 8.33
C VAL A 59 6.58 -17.96 7.15
N GLU A 60 6.88 -19.24 6.96
CA GLU A 60 7.61 -19.71 5.79
C GLU A 60 6.77 -19.55 4.51
N ARG A 61 7.32 -18.87 3.50
CA ARG A 61 6.62 -18.49 2.26
C ARG A 61 7.29 -19.06 1.01
N THR A 62 6.51 -19.17 -0.06
CA THR A 62 7.02 -19.43 -1.42
C THR A 62 7.66 -18.17 -2.00
N SER A 63 8.35 -18.30 -3.14
CA SER A 63 8.91 -17.14 -3.87
C SER A 63 7.86 -16.13 -4.32
N LEU A 64 6.60 -16.54 -4.42
CA LEU A 64 5.47 -15.67 -4.77
C LEU A 64 4.78 -15.07 -3.53
N GLY A 65 5.27 -15.31 -2.31
CA GLY A 65 4.71 -14.73 -1.08
C GLY A 65 3.60 -15.52 -0.40
N TYR A 66 3.12 -16.63 -0.99
CA TYR A 66 2.14 -17.51 -0.34
C TYR A 66 2.74 -18.25 0.85
N ALA A 67 2.00 -18.38 1.95
CA ALA A 67 2.39 -19.27 3.04
C ALA A 67 2.49 -20.72 2.55
N LYS A 68 3.56 -21.43 2.91
CA LYS A 68 3.74 -22.85 2.54
C LYS A 68 2.78 -23.77 3.28
N ALA A 69 2.48 -23.46 4.54
CA ALA A 69 1.49 -24.19 5.33
C ALA A 69 0.07 -23.83 4.87
N VAL A 70 -0.69 -24.84 4.41
CA VAL A 70 -2.04 -24.66 3.85
C VAL A 70 -3.01 -24.00 4.83
N ASP A 71 -2.94 -24.38 6.11
CA ASP A 71 -3.81 -23.80 7.14
C ASP A 71 -3.52 -22.32 7.36
N ARG A 72 -2.23 -21.94 7.27
CA ARG A 72 -1.83 -20.53 7.37
C ARG A 72 -2.29 -19.73 6.15
N LEU A 73 -2.16 -20.29 4.95
CA LEU A 73 -2.68 -19.66 3.73
C LEU A 73 -4.18 -19.42 3.82
N ARG A 74 -4.97 -20.42 4.25
CA ARG A 74 -6.42 -20.29 4.45
C ARG A 74 -6.78 -19.21 5.45
N LEU A 75 -6.04 -19.15 6.57
CA LEU A 75 -6.23 -18.12 7.59
C LEU A 75 -5.94 -16.73 7.03
N GLU A 76 -4.83 -16.54 6.31
CA GLU A 76 -4.47 -15.25 5.72
C GLU A 76 -5.52 -14.78 4.69
N THR A 77 -5.97 -15.68 3.80
CA THR A 77 -7.06 -15.39 2.87
C THR A 77 -8.36 -15.03 3.59
N HIS A 78 -8.69 -15.73 4.68
CA HIS A 78 -9.87 -15.42 5.47
C HIS A 78 -9.76 -14.03 6.11
N LEU A 79 -8.62 -13.71 6.73
CA LEU A 79 -8.38 -12.40 7.34
C LEU A 79 -8.44 -11.26 6.31
N ALA A 80 -7.89 -11.46 5.11
CA ALA A 80 -7.96 -10.49 4.03
C ALA A 80 -9.41 -10.18 3.60
N ARG A 81 -10.24 -11.22 3.42
CA ARG A 81 -11.66 -11.07 3.08
C ARG A 81 -12.48 -10.42 4.18
N THR A 82 -12.23 -10.83 5.43
CA THR A 82 -12.89 -10.23 6.60
C THR A 82 -12.54 -8.75 6.69
N LEU A 83 -11.26 -8.40 6.53
CA LEU A 83 -10.81 -7.01 6.52
C LEU A 83 -11.47 -6.20 5.39
N CYS A 84 -11.55 -6.75 4.18
CA CYS A 84 -12.26 -6.11 3.06
C CYS A 84 -13.69 -5.76 3.45
N LYS A 85 -14.44 -6.74 3.96
CA LYS A 85 -15.84 -6.57 4.36
C LYS A 85 -16.00 -5.50 5.45
N GLU A 86 -15.22 -5.62 6.53
CA GLU A 86 -15.25 -4.67 7.65
C GLU A 86 -14.89 -3.25 7.22
N THR A 87 -13.87 -3.11 6.36
CA THR A 87 -13.45 -1.81 5.83
C THR A 87 -14.56 -1.18 4.98
N CYS A 88 -15.21 -1.97 4.13
CA CYS A 88 -16.33 -1.49 3.32
C CYS A 88 -17.54 -1.09 4.17
N ASP A 89 -17.86 -1.85 5.22
CA ASP A 89 -18.93 -1.49 6.15
C ASP A 89 -18.64 -0.15 6.85
N LEU A 90 -17.43 0.02 7.39
CA LEU A 90 -16.99 1.28 8.00
C LEU A 90 -16.98 2.44 7.00
N ALA A 91 -16.55 2.20 5.77
CA ALA A 91 -16.49 3.22 4.73
C ALA A 91 -17.90 3.69 4.31
N LEU A 92 -18.88 2.78 4.23
CA LEU A 92 -20.26 3.15 3.89
C LEU A 92 -20.90 4.04 4.96
N GLU A 93 -20.55 3.86 6.23
CA GLU A 93 -21.01 4.71 7.32
C GLU A 93 -20.39 6.13 7.26
N ARG A 94 -19.11 6.23 6.90
CA ARG A 94 -18.34 7.50 6.93
C ARG A 94 -18.41 8.30 5.65
N SER A 95 -18.45 7.61 4.51
CA SER A 95 -18.30 8.18 3.17
C SER A 95 -19.42 7.71 2.22
N PRO A 96 -20.70 8.01 2.51
CA PRO A 96 -21.83 7.56 1.70
C PRO A 96 -21.79 8.08 0.25
N HIS A 97 -21.09 9.18 0.00
CA HIS A 97 -20.89 9.73 -1.35
C HIS A 97 -20.03 8.82 -2.26
N GLN A 98 -19.33 7.82 -1.71
CA GLN A 98 -18.52 6.86 -2.46
C GLN A 98 -19.14 5.46 -2.52
N GLN A 99 -20.44 5.35 -2.24
CA GLN A 99 -21.14 4.06 -2.13
C GLN A 99 -20.89 3.13 -3.32
N GLU A 100 -20.94 3.63 -4.56
CA GLU A 100 -20.70 2.81 -5.75
C GLU A 100 -19.28 2.21 -5.79
N ALA A 101 -18.26 3.01 -5.47
CA ALA A 101 -16.87 2.55 -5.43
C ALA A 101 -16.66 1.52 -4.31
N ILE A 102 -17.23 1.77 -3.14
CA ILE A 102 -17.13 0.88 -1.98
C ILE A 102 -17.86 -0.45 -2.27
N GLU A 103 -19.06 -0.40 -2.83
CA GLU A 103 -19.82 -1.61 -3.20
C GLU A 103 -19.12 -2.42 -4.29
N ARG A 104 -18.47 -1.76 -5.26
CA ARG A 104 -17.63 -2.44 -6.26
C ARG A 104 -16.50 -3.22 -5.59
N VAL A 105 -15.72 -2.57 -4.71
CA VAL A 105 -14.61 -3.22 -3.98
C VAL A 105 -15.14 -4.36 -3.12
N ARG A 106 -16.27 -4.15 -2.44
CA ARG A 106 -16.92 -5.16 -1.61
C ARG A 106 -17.32 -6.41 -2.39
N CYS A 107 -17.84 -6.24 -3.60
CA CYS A 107 -18.26 -7.35 -4.46
C CYS A 107 -17.08 -8.06 -5.14
N GLN A 108 -16.06 -7.31 -5.55
CA GLN A 108 -14.92 -7.84 -6.29
C GLN A 108 -13.79 -8.36 -5.40
N GLU A 109 -13.78 -7.98 -4.12
CA GLU A 109 -12.75 -8.27 -3.12
C GLU A 109 -11.36 -7.67 -3.45
N PHE A 110 -11.24 -6.80 -4.44
CA PHE A 110 -9.99 -6.08 -4.76
C PHE A 110 -10.23 -4.59 -4.93
N PHE A 111 -9.18 -3.78 -4.73
CA PHE A 111 -9.24 -2.34 -4.86
C PHE A 111 -8.13 -1.81 -5.78
N ALA A 112 -8.41 -0.69 -6.42
CA ALA A 112 -7.49 0.06 -7.26
C ALA A 112 -6.79 1.17 -6.45
N MET A 113 -5.82 1.85 -7.06
CA MET A 113 -5.06 2.91 -6.37
C MET A 113 -5.95 4.08 -5.95
N GLU A 114 -7.00 4.36 -6.70
CA GLU A 114 -7.97 5.44 -6.42
C GLU A 114 -8.79 5.16 -5.16
N ASP A 115 -8.92 3.89 -4.76
CA ASP A 115 -9.67 3.49 -3.58
C ASP A 115 -8.88 3.69 -2.28
N LEU A 116 -7.55 3.83 -2.36
CA LEU A 116 -6.68 3.88 -1.19
C LEU A 116 -7.03 5.05 -0.25
N ALA A 117 -7.50 6.18 -0.79
CA ALA A 117 -7.83 7.34 0.01
C ALA A 117 -8.95 7.06 1.02
N TRP A 118 -10.06 6.46 0.57
CA TRP A 118 -11.19 6.15 1.45
C TRP A 118 -10.93 4.91 2.30
N ILE A 119 -10.14 3.94 1.81
CA ILE A 119 -9.69 2.79 2.61
C ILE A 119 -8.84 3.27 3.79
N ALA A 120 -7.89 4.17 3.53
CA ALA A 120 -7.03 4.75 4.56
C ALA A 120 -7.84 5.55 5.60
N ASP A 121 -8.82 6.32 5.15
CA ASP A 121 -9.75 7.03 6.04
C ASP A 121 -10.61 6.08 6.88
N ALA A 122 -11.20 5.04 6.28
CA ALA A 122 -12.00 4.06 7.00
C ALA A 122 -11.18 3.36 8.11
N LEU A 123 -9.94 2.98 7.79
CA LEU A 123 -9.03 2.30 8.71
C LEU A 123 -8.26 3.24 9.65
N GLN A 124 -8.35 4.56 9.46
CA GLN A 124 -7.59 5.57 10.20
C GLN A 124 -6.08 5.31 10.16
N ILE A 125 -5.56 5.00 8.97
CA ILE A 125 -4.14 4.74 8.71
C ILE A 125 -3.60 5.72 7.67
N SER A 126 -2.27 5.85 7.62
CA SER A 126 -1.60 6.55 6.53
C SER A 126 -1.01 5.52 5.57
N VAL A 127 -1.35 5.61 4.30
CA VAL A 127 -0.83 4.73 3.24
C VAL A 127 -0.06 5.57 2.24
N ARG A 128 1.18 5.16 1.95
CA ARG A 128 1.95 5.66 0.81
C ARG A 128 2.10 4.51 -0.17
N ALA A 129 1.64 4.72 -1.39
CA ALA A 129 1.74 3.75 -2.46
C ALA A 129 2.42 4.38 -3.68
N SER A 130 3.25 3.59 -4.34
CA SER A 130 3.90 3.93 -5.60
C SER A 130 3.71 2.76 -6.55
N CYS A 131 3.43 3.06 -7.82
CA CYS A 131 3.36 2.06 -8.88
C CYS A 131 4.67 2.07 -9.64
N ASP A 132 5.17 0.88 -10.00
CA ASP A 132 6.30 0.79 -10.93
C ASP A 132 5.86 1.32 -12.31
N PRO A 133 6.64 2.20 -12.95
CA PRO A 133 6.32 2.68 -14.30
C PRO A 133 6.10 1.56 -15.31
N GLU A 134 6.78 0.42 -15.19
CA GLU A 134 6.58 -0.73 -16.08
C GLU A 134 5.19 -1.34 -15.92
N ALA A 135 4.63 -1.33 -14.71
CA ALA A 135 3.26 -1.80 -14.48
C ALA A 135 2.19 -0.88 -15.11
N LEU A 136 2.54 0.37 -15.41
CA LEU A 136 1.68 1.31 -16.14
C LEU A 136 1.76 1.12 -17.66
N GLN A 137 2.78 0.43 -18.16
CA GLN A 137 2.91 0.09 -19.57
C GLN A 137 1.93 -1.04 -19.86
N LYS A 138 0.69 -0.65 -20.18
CA LYS A 138 -0.26 -1.54 -20.84
C LYS A 138 0.36 -1.94 -22.18
N GLU A 139 1.10 -3.04 -22.24
CA GLU A 139 1.21 -3.72 -23.53
C GLU A 139 -0.23 -3.98 -23.96
N PRO A 140 -0.69 -3.44 -25.11
CA PRO A 140 -1.98 -3.84 -25.62
C PRO A 140 -1.90 -5.36 -25.72
N LEU A 141 -2.78 -6.05 -24.98
CA LEU A 141 -2.98 -7.49 -25.13
C LEU A 141 -3.04 -7.72 -26.63
N GLN A 142 -1.94 -8.20 -27.21
CA GLN A 142 -1.93 -8.51 -28.62
C GLN A 142 -2.96 -9.60 -28.71
N ASN A 143 -4.11 -9.25 -29.27
CA ASN A 143 -5.14 -10.15 -29.71
C ASN A 143 -4.51 -11.04 -30.78
N ASN A 144 -3.61 -11.94 -30.37
CA ASN A 144 -3.18 -13.05 -31.18
C ASN A 144 -4.35 -14.01 -31.20
N ALA A 145 -5.26 -13.64 -32.10
CA ALA A 145 -6.26 -14.46 -32.72
C ALA A 145 -5.89 -15.93 -32.64
N MET A 146 -6.61 -16.67 -31.79
CA MET A 146 -6.89 -18.07 -32.04
C MET A 146 -7.83 -18.19 -33.26
N ALA A 147 -7.37 -17.71 -34.42
CA ALA A 147 -7.86 -18.16 -35.71
C ALA A 147 -7.21 -19.53 -36.01
N GLY A 148 -7.44 -20.49 -35.12
CA GLY A 148 -6.96 -21.87 -35.24
C GLY A 148 -8.01 -22.73 -35.91
N ASN A 149 -8.01 -22.76 -37.24
CA ASN A 149 -8.47 -23.86 -38.12
C ASN A 149 -9.73 -24.64 -37.69
N VAL A 150 -10.91 -24.10 -38.02
CA VAL A 150 -12.11 -24.92 -38.29
C VAL A 150 -12.20 -25.12 -39.80
N ALA A 151 -11.28 -25.90 -40.36
CA ALA A 151 -11.38 -26.37 -41.74
C ALA A 151 -10.82 -27.78 -41.83
N GLN A 152 -11.59 -28.67 -42.48
CA GLN A 152 -11.30 -30.07 -42.81
C GLN A 152 -11.67 -31.14 -41.78
N ARG A 153 -12.98 -31.43 -41.66
CA ARG A 153 -13.49 -32.81 -41.67
C ARG A 153 -14.77 -32.90 -42.50
N GLN A 154 -14.63 -32.80 -43.81
CA GLN A 154 -15.52 -33.47 -44.76
C GLN A 154 -14.62 -34.31 -45.67
N ARG A 155 -14.71 -35.64 -45.52
CA ARG A 155 -14.45 -36.72 -46.48
C ARG A 155 -13.93 -37.94 -45.72
N GLY A 156 -14.67 -39.04 -45.82
CA GLY A 156 -14.40 -40.35 -45.24
C GLY A 156 -15.69 -40.95 -44.75
#